data_AF-A0A936P086-F1
#
_entry.id   AF-A0A936P086-F1
#
_cell.length_a   1.000
_cell.length_b   1.000
_cell.length_c   1.000
_cell.angle_alpha   90.00
_cell.angle_beta   90.00
_cell.angle_gamma   90.00
#
_symmetry.space_group_name_H-M   'P 1'
#
loop_
_entity.id
_entity.type
_entity.pdbx_description
1 polymer ?
#
loop_
_entity_poly.entity_id
_entity_poly.type
_entity_poly.pdbx_seq_one_letter_code
_entity_poly.pdbx_strand_id
1 'polypeptide(L)'
;MIRFVHCMMRRSDVDETEFRRFWNSPEFDALNQRLATLIEPIQARRTLVLNIDENQKLMHERGGAEPFDAMLELWFDNGRALQRFNADPGYRALMAEMEALQARFVDFSRSVRFFTEWGD
;
A
#
# COMPACT_ATOMS: atom_id res chain seq x y z
N MET A 1 13.34 7.53 -12.40
CA MET A 1 12.19 7.86 -11.52
C MET A 1 11.97 6.70 -10.55
N ILE A 2 11.52 6.94 -9.31
CA ILE A 2 11.39 5.91 -8.26
C ILE A 2 9.93 5.76 -7.86
N ARG A 3 9.50 4.53 -7.58
CA ARG A 3 8.20 4.24 -6.99
C ARG A 3 8.34 3.28 -5.82
N PHE A 4 7.71 3.62 -4.70
CA PHE A 4 7.42 2.68 -3.62
C PHE A 4 6.11 1.94 -3.96
N VAL A 5 6.12 0.62 -3.84
CA VAL A 5 4.96 -0.25 -4.05
C VAL A 5 4.69 -1.03 -2.76
N HIS A 6 3.44 -1.05 -2.32
CA HIS A 6 2.95 -1.86 -1.22
C HIS A 6 1.73 -2.65 -1.66
N CYS A 7 1.94 -3.94 -1.93
CA CYS A 7 0.89 -4.90 -2.23
C CYS A 7 0.40 -5.51 -0.91
N MET A 8 -0.91 -5.39 -0.63
CA MET A 8 -1.49 -5.78 0.65
C MET A 8 -2.39 -7.00 0.50
N MET A 9 -2.14 -8.01 1.32
CA MET A 9 -3.07 -9.12 1.56
C MET A 9 -3.86 -8.84 2.82
N ARG A 10 -5.17 -9.12 2.81
CA ARG A 10 -5.98 -9.10 4.02
C ARG A 10 -5.60 -10.24 4.96
N ARG A 11 -5.85 -10.06 6.25
CA ARG A 11 -5.75 -11.16 7.22
C ARG A 11 -6.74 -12.28 6.88
N SER A 12 -6.39 -13.52 7.20
CA SER A 12 -7.24 -14.68 6.93
C SER A 12 -8.60 -14.63 7.65
N ASP A 13 -8.67 -13.90 8.77
CA ASP A 13 -9.87 -13.70 9.58
C ASP A 13 -10.66 -12.43 9.24
N VAL A 14 -10.21 -11.65 8.26
CA VAL A 14 -10.87 -10.43 7.79
C VAL A 14 -11.44 -10.69 6.42
N ASP A 15 -12.76 -10.59 6.25
CA ASP A 15 -13.40 -10.79 4.95
C ASP A 15 -13.18 -9.59 4.00
N GLU A 16 -13.53 -9.78 2.72
CA GLU A 16 -13.34 -8.74 1.69
C GLU A 16 -14.14 -7.46 1.98
N THR A 17 -15.38 -7.60 2.49
CA THR A 17 -16.24 -6.45 2.77
C THR A 17 -15.65 -5.61 3.89
N GLU A 18 -15.16 -6.28 4.94
CA GLU A 18 -14.50 -5.64 6.06
C GLU A 18 -13.16 -5.00 5.65
N PHE A 19 -12.35 -5.69 4.84
CA PHE A 19 -11.11 -5.14 4.31
C PHE A 19 -11.37 -3.84 3.53
N ARG A 20 -12.36 -3.86 2.62
CA ARG A 20 -12.76 -2.66 1.85
C ARG A 20 -13.28 -1.55 2.75
N ARG A 21 -13.96 -1.87 3.85
CA ARG A 21 -14.40 -0.88 4.85
C ARG A 21 -13.21 -0.22 5.55
N PHE A 22 -12.20 -0.99 5.97
CA PHE A 22 -10.96 -0.43 6.53
C PHE A 22 -10.22 0.44 5.52
N TRP A 23 -10.10 -0.05 4.29
CA TRP A 23 -9.41 0.65 3.20
C TRP A 23 -10.02 2.01 2.88
N ASN A 24 -11.35 2.12 2.90
CA ASN A 24 -12.07 3.36 2.62
C ASN A 24 -12.43 4.13 3.90
N SER A 25 -11.80 3.81 5.04
CA SER A 25 -12.10 4.46 6.29
C SER A 25 -11.50 5.88 6.35
N PRO A 26 -12.20 6.86 6.96
CA PRO A 26 -11.65 8.18 7.19
C PRO A 26 -10.34 8.18 8.00
N GLU A 27 -10.18 7.18 8.89
CA GLU A 27 -8.97 6.99 9.68
C GLU A 27 -7.75 6.67 8.78
N PHE A 28 -7.91 5.73 7.85
CA PHE A 28 -6.85 5.39 6.90
C PHE A 28 -6.57 6.53 5.93
N ASP A 29 -7.60 7.24 5.47
CA ASP A 29 -7.46 8.42 4.61
C ASP A 29 -6.65 9.53 5.27
N ALA A 30 -6.95 9.86 6.53
CA ALA A 30 -6.25 10.89 7.29
C ALA A 30 -4.76 10.56 7.47
N LEU A 31 -4.43 9.30 7.76
CA LEU A 31 -3.04 8.87 7.90
C LEU A 31 -2.28 8.94 6.57
N ASN A 32 -2.92 8.56 5.46
CA ASN A 32 -2.30 8.65 4.13
C ASN A 32 -2.10 10.12 3.69
N GLN A 33 -3.04 11.01 4.02
CA GLN A 33 -2.89 12.45 3.77
C GLN A 33 -1.73 13.05 4.57
N ARG A 34 -1.65 12.74 5.87
CA ARG A 34 -0.51 13.15 6.71
C ARG A 34 0.81 12.64 6.15
N LEU A 35 0.85 11.39 5.69
CA LEU A 35 2.04 10.80 5.07
C LEU A 35 2.44 11.54 3.80
N ALA A 36 1.48 11.81 2.92
CA ALA A 36 1.72 12.52 1.67
C ALA A 36 2.24 13.96 1.92
N THR A 37 1.71 14.67 2.91
CA THR A 37 2.22 15.99 3.32
C THR A 37 3.66 15.92 3.83
N LEU A 38 4.00 14.85 4.55
CA LEU A 38 5.32 14.72 5.19
C LEU A 38 6.44 14.38 4.20
N ILE A 39 6.17 13.48 3.25
CA ILE A 39 7.20 12.96 2.35
C ILE A 39 7.12 13.58 0.94
N GLU A 40 6.02 14.28 0.65
CA GLU A 40 5.75 15.00 -0.59
C GLU A 40 6.08 14.15 -1.84
N PRO A 41 5.36 13.04 -2.07
CA PRO A 41 5.56 12.26 -3.28
C PRO A 41 5.00 13.05 -4.49
N ILE A 42 5.59 12.88 -5.67
CA ILE A 42 5.08 13.53 -6.89
C ILE A 42 3.70 13.00 -7.27
N GLN A 43 3.39 11.76 -6.86
CA GLN A 43 2.09 11.13 -7.04
C GLN A 43 1.89 10.10 -5.92
N ALA A 44 0.64 9.90 -5.53
CA ALA A 44 0.22 8.81 -4.66
C ALA A 44 -1.04 8.15 -5.22
N ARG A 45 -1.12 6.82 -5.16
CA ARG A 45 -2.28 6.05 -5.61
C ARG A 45 -2.58 4.93 -4.63
N ARG A 46 -3.88 4.74 -4.38
CA ARG A 46 -4.43 3.62 -3.63
C ARG A 46 -5.46 2.93 -4.51
N THR A 47 -5.34 1.62 -4.67
CA THR A 47 -6.20 0.82 -5.54
C THR A 47 -6.63 -0.44 -4.82
N LEU A 48 -7.91 -0.76 -4.86
CA LEU A 48 -8.43 -2.06 -4.47
C LEU A 48 -8.41 -2.99 -5.68
N VAL A 49 -8.12 -4.27 -5.47
CA VAL A 49 -8.36 -5.26 -6.52
C VAL A 49 -9.85 -5.32 -6.83
N LEU A 50 -10.16 -5.37 -8.12
CA LEU A 50 -11.51 -5.39 -8.63
C LEU A 50 -12.09 -6.81 -8.49
N ASN A 51 -13.31 -6.94 -7.97
CA ASN A 51 -13.96 -8.23 -7.82
C ASN A 51 -14.71 -8.60 -9.11
N ILE A 52 -13.98 -9.24 -10.03
CA ILE A 52 -14.47 -9.73 -11.33
C ILE A 52 -13.86 -11.10 -11.66
N ASP A 53 -14.58 -11.92 -12.42
CA ASP A 53 -14.15 -13.27 -12.81
C ASP A 53 -12.86 -13.26 -13.64
N GLU A 54 -12.57 -12.18 -14.36
CA GLU A 54 -11.35 -12.01 -15.16
C GLU A 54 -10.08 -12.13 -14.31
N ASN A 55 -10.10 -11.64 -13.06
CA ASN A 55 -8.94 -11.76 -12.17
C ASN A 55 -8.70 -13.22 -11.77
N GLN A 56 -9.76 -14.00 -11.60
CA GLN A 56 -9.64 -15.44 -11.37
C GLN A 56 -9.10 -16.14 -12.62
N LYS A 57 -9.57 -15.79 -13.81
CA LYS A 57 -9.04 -16.37 -15.07
C LYS A 57 -7.54 -16.11 -15.22
N LEU A 58 -7.09 -14.87 -14.99
CA LEU A 58 -5.67 -14.49 -15.06
C LEU A 58 -4.79 -15.30 -14.08
N MET A 59 -5.29 -15.56 -12.87
CA MET A 59 -4.60 -16.43 -11.89
C MET A 59 -4.48 -17.86 -12.41
N HIS A 60 -5.58 -18.46 -12.86
CA HIS A 60 -5.61 -19.86 -13.29
C HIS A 60 -4.78 -20.12 -14.56
N GLU A 61 -4.77 -19.19 -15.51
CA GLU A 61 -4.03 -19.32 -16.79
C GLU A 61 -2.54 -19.66 -16.62
N ARG A 62 -1.93 -19.21 -15.50
CA ARG A 62 -0.50 -19.43 -15.21
C ARG A 62 -0.24 -20.22 -13.93
N GLY A 63 -1.29 -20.75 -13.28
CA GLY A 63 -1.16 -21.37 -11.96
C GLY A 63 -0.59 -20.41 -10.91
N GLY A 64 -0.96 -19.13 -10.99
CA GLY A 64 -0.46 -18.07 -10.11
C GLY A 64 -1.04 -18.13 -8.70
N ALA A 65 -0.44 -17.34 -7.80
CA ALA A 65 -0.99 -17.10 -6.47
C ALA A 65 -2.24 -16.22 -6.52
N GLU A 66 -3.00 -16.21 -5.42
CA GLU A 66 -4.14 -15.30 -5.24
C GLU A 66 -3.71 -13.84 -5.46
N PRO A 67 -4.55 -13.02 -6.12
CA PRO A 67 -4.31 -11.58 -6.20
C PRO A 67 -4.25 -10.95 -4.82
N PHE A 68 -3.46 -9.88 -4.70
CA PHE A 68 -3.53 -8.99 -3.54
C PHE A 68 -4.93 -8.39 -3.38
N ASP A 69 -5.28 -7.92 -2.18
CA ASP A 69 -6.55 -7.25 -1.96
C ASP A 69 -6.45 -5.75 -2.32
N ALA A 70 -5.26 -5.17 -2.19
CA ALA A 70 -5.00 -3.78 -2.56
C ALA A 70 -3.54 -3.49 -2.91
N MET A 71 -3.33 -2.32 -3.53
CA MET A 71 -2.01 -1.76 -3.79
C MET A 71 -1.99 -0.28 -3.41
N LEU A 72 -0.88 0.14 -2.78
CA LEU A 72 -0.53 1.54 -2.56
C LEU A 72 0.79 1.83 -3.27
N GLU A 73 0.83 2.96 -3.96
CA GLU A 73 1.98 3.40 -4.73
C GLU A 73 2.31 4.86 -4.42
N LEU A 74 3.60 5.17 -4.27
CA LEU A 74 4.13 6.52 -4.06
C LEU A 74 5.28 6.76 -5.03
N TRP A 75 5.26 7.86 -5.77
CA TRP A 75 6.26 8.18 -6.78
C TRP A 75 7.18 9.30 -6.31
N PHE A 76 8.43 9.25 -6.73
CA PHE A 76 9.47 10.22 -6.42
C PHE A 76 10.41 10.42 -7.61
N ASP A 77 10.99 11.62 -7.75
CA ASP A 77 11.89 11.93 -8.86
C ASP A 77 13.22 11.13 -8.77
N ASN A 78 13.81 11.06 -7.58
CA ASN A 78 15.12 10.44 -7.37
C ASN A 78 15.37 9.99 -5.92
N GLY A 79 16.47 9.27 -5.69
CA GLY A 79 16.81 8.65 -4.41
C GLY A 79 16.99 9.63 -3.24
N ARG A 80 17.23 10.92 -3.49
CA ARG A 80 17.28 11.93 -2.42
C ARG A 80 15.92 12.04 -1.70
N ALA A 81 14.82 11.85 -2.42
CA ALA A 81 13.49 11.86 -1.82
C ALA A 81 13.30 10.74 -0.78
N LEU A 82 14.02 9.62 -0.92
CA LEU A 82 13.95 8.51 0.03
C LEU A 82 14.60 8.84 1.38
N GLN A 83 15.49 9.84 1.45
CA GLN A 83 16.07 10.30 2.71
C GLN A 83 15.00 10.88 3.65
N ARG A 84 13.89 11.39 3.10
CA ARG A 84 12.75 11.93 3.86
C ARG A 84 12.10 10.88 4.78
N PHE A 85 12.15 9.60 4.40
CA PHE A 85 11.66 8.50 5.25
C PHE A 85 12.43 8.35 6.57
N ASN A 86 13.68 8.83 6.66
CA ASN A 86 14.50 8.63 7.84
C ASN A 86 14.87 9.93 8.56
N ALA A 87 14.69 11.08 7.91
CA ALA A 87 15.12 12.38 8.42
C ALA A 87 14.10 13.05 9.37
N ASP A 88 12.80 12.74 9.24
CA ASP A 88 11.76 13.41 10.00
C ASP A 88 11.36 12.63 11.28
N PRO A 89 11.48 13.22 12.48
CA PRO A 89 11.06 12.57 13.73
C PRO A 89 9.58 12.20 13.76
N GLY A 90 8.71 13.01 13.13
CA GLY A 90 7.28 12.76 13.00
C GLY A 90 6.95 11.59 12.07
N TYR A 91 7.85 11.21 11.17
CA TYR A 91 7.65 10.07 10.29
C TYR A 91 7.53 8.77 11.07
N ARG A 92 8.41 8.54 12.05
CA ARG A 92 8.40 7.29 12.83
C ARG A 92 7.10 7.12 13.61
N ALA A 93 6.63 8.20 14.25
CA ALA A 93 5.37 8.19 14.98
C ALA A 93 4.18 7.92 14.04
N LEU A 94 4.14 8.61 12.89
CA LEU A 94 3.10 8.40 11.88
C LEU A 94 3.11 6.96 11.32
N MET A 95 4.29 6.38 11.08
CA MET A 95 4.40 5.01 10.60
C MET A 95 3.97 3.99 11.66
N ALA A 96 4.19 4.25 12.95
CA ALA A 96 3.67 3.41 14.02
C ALA A 96 2.14 3.45 14.09
N GLU A 97 1.52 4.64 13.93
CA GLU A 97 0.06 4.77 13.80
C GLU A 97 -0.47 4.01 12.57
N MET A 98 0.20 4.17 11.42
CA MET A 98 -0.14 3.47 10.18
C MET A 98 -0.05 1.95 10.33
N GLU A 99 1.01 1.45 10.97
CA GLU A 99 1.21 0.02 11.21
C GLU A 99 0.16 -0.54 12.16
N ALA A 100 -0.15 0.16 13.25
CA ALA A 100 -1.18 -0.25 14.20
C ALA A 100 -2.56 -0.33 13.54
N LEU A 101 -2.90 0.63 12.67
CA LEU A 101 -4.14 0.59 11.91
C LEU A 101 -4.12 -0.56 10.89
N GLN A 102 -3.06 -0.70 10.09
CA GLN A 102 -2.96 -1.76 9.09
C GLN A 102 -2.99 -3.16 9.72
N ALA A 103 -2.38 -3.38 10.89
CA ALA A 103 -2.40 -4.67 11.58
C ALA A 103 -3.81 -5.19 11.92
N ARG A 104 -4.82 -4.30 11.92
CA ARG A 104 -6.22 -4.67 12.10
C ARG A 104 -6.79 -5.43 10.89
N PHE A 105 -6.25 -5.22 9.68
CA PHE A 105 -6.85 -5.76 8.45
C PHE A 105 -5.87 -6.32 7.41
N VAL A 106 -4.58 -6.01 7.51
CA VAL A 106 -3.51 -6.44 6.59
C VAL A 106 -2.68 -7.55 7.23
N ASP A 107 -2.41 -8.59 6.47
CA ASP A 107 -1.42 -9.62 6.80
C ASP A 107 -0.05 -9.20 6.29
N PHE A 108 0.81 -8.70 7.19
CA PHE A 108 2.14 -8.25 6.80
C PHE A 108 3.06 -9.38 6.31
N SER A 109 2.81 -10.63 6.69
CA SER A 109 3.64 -11.76 6.25
C SER A 109 3.38 -12.16 4.80
N ARG A 110 2.17 -11.87 4.30
CA ARG A 110 1.76 -12.12 2.91
C ARG A 110 1.72 -10.86 2.05
N SER A 111 1.92 -9.70 2.66
CA SER A 111 2.02 -8.41 1.97
C SER A 111 3.47 -8.13 1.57
N VAL A 112 3.66 -7.37 0.49
CA VAL A 112 4.99 -7.10 -0.08
C VAL A 112 5.19 -5.60 -0.23
N ARG A 113 6.36 -5.11 0.21
CA ARG A 113 6.81 -3.72 0.02
C ARG A 113 8.13 -3.71 -0.71
N PHE A 114 8.25 -2.89 -1.74
CA PHE A 114 9.47 -2.81 -2.54
C PHE A 114 9.55 -1.48 -3.30
N PHE A 115 10.74 -1.13 -3.74
CA PHE A 115 10.95 -0.02 -4.66
C PHE A 115 11.12 -0.54 -6.08
N THR A 116 10.60 0.21 -7.04
CA THR A 116 10.85 0.02 -8.46
C THR A 116 11.45 1.29 -9.04
N GLU A 117 12.23 1.15 -10.10
CA GLU A 117 12.72 2.27 -10.89
C GLU A 117 12.38 2.09 -12.37
N TRP A 118 12.37 3.19 -13.10
CA TRP A 118 12.38 3.20 -14.55
C TRP A 118 13.22 4.38 -15.03
N GLY A 119 13.88 4.19 -16.16
CA GLY A 119 14.48 5.25 -16.95
C GLY A 119 13.47 5.86 -17.91
N ASP A 120 13.90 6.92 -18.58
CA ASP A 120 13.31 7.32 -19.86
C ASP A 120 13.74 6.34 -20.97
#